data_AF-A0A672FAF8-F1
#
_entry.id   AF-A0A672FAF8-F1
#
_cell.length_a   1.000
_cell.length_b   1.000
_cell.length_c   1.000
_cell.angle_alpha   90.00
_cell.angle_beta   90.00
_cell.angle_gamma   90.00
#
_symmetry.space_group_name_H-M   'P 1'
#
loop_
_entity.id
_entity.type
_entity.pdbx_description
1 polymer ?
#
loop_
_entity_poly.entity_id
_entity_poly.type
_entity_poly.pdbx_seq_one_letter_code
_entity_poly.pdbx_strand_id
1 'polypeptide(L)'
;MKLSVLLLPALLALSSQQDDLPSTVIFGDNVNLEWLSWQGSLPNGAVAIYNGYTERTDYVCKFKCEAGFYNPSLGPYCRYPYGDSEYYAPEFEILANKDNFEFLEWKEGSYGSVPQHSVRTCPGVGIYVGKNKYGLGKVVPQFEAFFLPWEGDEYWYKSYQVLTINRDAYTQHISDVKYGLDDVNVFQYPPETMRISGVTNNECQTVQQTVTISKTSEVETTWNIGRATMLGITGSITAKIPLLGSGGIELSGEKTLQFSRGTTVVESLSHSVSVQLTIPPNHTCRVRMEGRKLKADIPYTARLSRTYRNGDTQWTSISGTYDGVQIGEVRAVVDRCEPVVDAQPSCKRLTSKKNKTKQNKKKTSAQQAEQLETT
;
A
#
# COMPACT_ATOMS: atom_id res chain seq x y z
N MET A 1 -11.65 33.73 -69.84
CA MET A 1 -11.93 33.22 -68.48
C MET A 1 -11.21 31.90 -68.28
N LYS A 2 -10.20 31.87 -67.40
CA LYS A 2 -9.81 30.69 -66.62
C LYS A 2 -8.85 31.18 -65.54
N LEU A 3 -9.31 31.11 -64.29
CA LEU A 3 -8.55 31.33 -63.07
C LEU A 3 -7.36 30.37 -63.04
N SER A 4 -6.19 30.85 -62.62
CA SER A 4 -5.16 30.01 -62.02
C SER A 4 -4.68 30.70 -60.76
N VAL A 5 -5.13 30.13 -59.65
CA VAL A 5 -4.81 30.53 -58.28
C VAL A 5 -3.45 29.92 -57.95
N LEU A 6 -2.56 30.76 -57.41
CA LEU A 6 -1.31 30.35 -56.79
C LEU A 6 -1.57 29.44 -55.58
N LEU A 7 -0.82 28.35 -55.45
CA LEU A 7 -0.51 27.75 -54.16
C LEU A 7 1.00 27.48 -54.06
N LEU A 8 1.63 28.11 -53.05
CA LEU A 8 2.97 27.79 -52.58
C LEU A 8 3.01 26.37 -51.99
N PRO A 9 4.12 25.62 -52.11
CA PRO A 9 4.35 24.47 -51.26
C PRO A 9 4.96 24.95 -49.93
N ALA A 10 4.16 24.93 -48.87
CA ALA A 10 4.70 24.93 -47.51
C ALA A 10 5.21 23.52 -47.22
N LEU A 11 6.53 23.36 -47.28
CA LEU A 11 7.26 22.18 -46.82
C LEU A 11 7.11 22.11 -45.29
N LEU A 12 6.15 21.33 -44.78
CA LEU A 12 6.12 20.95 -43.38
C LEU A 12 7.06 19.75 -43.20
N ALA A 13 8.25 20.04 -42.72
CA ALA A 13 9.12 19.05 -42.08
C ALA A 13 8.37 18.48 -40.87
N LEU A 14 7.84 17.27 -41.00
CA LEU A 14 7.42 16.47 -39.86
C LEU A 14 8.69 15.98 -39.16
N SER A 15 9.06 16.73 -38.11
CA SER A 15 10.04 16.34 -37.10
C SER A 15 9.73 14.92 -36.60
N SER A 16 10.67 13.99 -36.83
CA SER A 16 10.71 12.70 -36.17
C SER A 16 11.17 12.89 -34.72
N GLN A 17 10.30 13.38 -33.86
CA GLN A 17 10.43 13.24 -32.41
C GLN A 17 9.40 12.22 -31.96
N GLN A 18 9.75 10.96 -32.15
CA GLN A 18 9.15 9.88 -31.38
C GLN A 18 10.14 9.60 -30.26
N ASP A 19 10.19 10.54 -29.31
CA ASP A 19 10.97 10.43 -28.08
C ASP A 19 10.56 9.13 -27.35
N ASP A 20 11.57 8.40 -26.89
CA ASP A 20 11.46 7.17 -26.11
C ASP A 20 10.46 7.33 -24.96
N LEU A 21 9.24 6.82 -25.15
CA LEU A 21 8.27 6.72 -24.07
C LEU A 21 8.77 5.67 -23.06
N PRO A 22 8.75 5.96 -21.75
CA PRO A 22 9.27 5.03 -20.76
C PRO A 22 8.51 3.70 -20.81
N SER A 23 9.22 2.58 -20.57
CA SER A 23 8.69 1.20 -20.58
C SER A 23 7.40 1.02 -19.75
N THR A 24 7.20 1.86 -18.74
CA THR A 24 5.97 1.99 -17.94
C THR A 24 4.70 2.17 -18.78
N VAL A 25 4.78 2.81 -19.95
CA VAL A 25 3.64 3.02 -20.86
C VAL A 25 3.22 1.71 -21.54
N ILE A 26 4.15 0.76 -21.75
CA ILE A 26 3.88 -0.50 -22.46
C ILE A 26 3.42 -1.59 -21.48
N PHE A 27 4.09 -1.69 -20.32
CA PHE A 27 3.91 -2.83 -19.41
C PHE A 27 3.10 -2.52 -18.15
N GLY A 28 2.77 -1.24 -17.90
CA GLY A 28 1.93 -0.82 -16.76
C GLY A 28 2.55 -1.23 -15.42
N ASP A 29 1.78 -1.98 -14.61
CA ASP A 29 2.22 -2.45 -13.28
C ASP A 29 3.32 -3.54 -13.30
N ASN A 30 3.68 -4.07 -14.47
CA ASN A 30 4.72 -5.10 -14.64
C ASN A 30 6.10 -4.45 -14.74
N VAL A 31 6.47 -3.69 -13.71
CA VAL A 31 7.65 -2.81 -13.69
C VAL A 31 8.99 -3.54 -13.79
N ASN A 32 9.00 -4.87 -13.62
CA ASN A 32 10.20 -5.68 -13.83
C ASN A 32 10.43 -6.05 -15.30
N LEU A 33 9.43 -5.89 -16.17
CA LEU A 33 9.55 -6.13 -17.60
C LEU A 33 9.76 -4.81 -18.34
N GLU A 34 10.86 -4.70 -19.08
CA GLU A 34 11.26 -3.48 -19.76
C GLU A 34 12.06 -3.74 -21.03
N TRP A 35 11.99 -2.78 -21.96
CA TRP A 35 12.91 -2.70 -23.08
C TRP A 35 14.11 -1.84 -22.66
N LEU A 36 15.32 -2.40 -22.71
CA LEU A 36 16.55 -1.74 -22.30
C LEU A 36 17.47 -1.56 -23.51
N SER A 37 17.94 -0.34 -23.73
CA SER A 37 18.94 -0.05 -24.77
C SER A 37 20.19 -0.89 -24.54
N TRP A 38 20.73 -1.44 -25.63
CA TRP A 38 21.93 -2.27 -25.61
C TRP A 38 23.14 -1.47 -25.12
N GLN A 39 23.79 -1.97 -24.07
CA GLN A 39 24.99 -1.35 -23.45
C GLN A 39 26.26 -2.20 -23.64
N GLY A 40 26.25 -3.14 -24.59
CA GLY A 40 27.39 -4.06 -24.84
C GLY A 40 27.37 -5.35 -24.03
N SER A 41 26.41 -5.54 -23.12
CA SER A 41 26.22 -6.76 -22.35
C SER A 41 24.75 -7.07 -22.12
N LEU A 42 24.42 -8.36 -21.97
CA LEU A 42 23.07 -8.80 -21.67
C LEU A 42 22.63 -8.30 -20.27
N PRO A 43 21.44 -7.67 -20.15
CA PRO A 43 20.90 -7.26 -18.86
C PRO A 43 20.44 -8.46 -18.01
N ASN A 44 20.28 -8.24 -16.70
CA ASN A 44 19.65 -9.20 -15.80
C ASN A 44 18.24 -9.54 -16.30
N GLY A 45 17.97 -10.83 -16.49
CA GLY A 45 16.67 -11.30 -16.92
C GLY A 45 16.38 -11.10 -18.41
N ALA A 46 17.42 -10.94 -19.24
CA ALA A 46 17.25 -10.91 -20.70
C ALA A 46 16.41 -12.10 -21.17
N VAL A 47 15.27 -11.81 -21.79
CA VAL A 47 14.29 -12.82 -22.21
C VAL A 47 14.85 -13.56 -23.41
N ALA A 48 14.88 -14.90 -23.33
CA ALA A 48 15.49 -15.74 -24.35
C ALA A 48 14.67 -16.98 -24.64
N ILE A 49 14.98 -17.62 -25.76
CA ILE A 49 14.55 -18.99 -26.06
C ILE A 49 15.78 -19.83 -26.39
N TYR A 50 15.70 -21.12 -26.09
CA TYR A 50 16.56 -22.09 -26.77
C TYR A 50 15.94 -22.41 -28.13
N ASN A 51 16.64 -22.05 -29.20
CA ASN A 51 16.24 -22.33 -30.57
C ASN A 51 16.75 -23.71 -30.99
N GLY A 52 15.86 -24.70 -30.96
CA GLY A 52 16.20 -26.08 -31.31
C GLY A 52 16.52 -26.30 -32.80
N TYR A 53 16.12 -25.39 -33.69
CA TYR A 53 16.43 -25.50 -35.12
C TYR A 53 17.89 -25.14 -35.42
N THR A 54 18.45 -24.20 -34.64
CA THR A 54 19.82 -23.70 -34.79
C THR A 54 20.76 -24.09 -33.65
N GLU A 55 20.26 -24.84 -32.68
CA GLU A 55 20.99 -25.32 -31.50
C GLU A 55 21.69 -24.20 -30.71
N ARG A 56 21.02 -23.04 -30.55
CA ARG A 56 21.57 -21.88 -29.84
C ARG A 56 20.52 -21.13 -29.03
N THR A 57 20.98 -20.30 -28.09
CA THR A 57 20.12 -19.40 -27.31
C THR A 57 19.99 -18.06 -28.00
N ASP A 58 18.78 -17.68 -28.37
CA ASP A 58 18.46 -16.40 -28.99
C ASP A 58 17.70 -15.51 -28.00
N TYR A 59 18.09 -14.25 -27.90
CA TYR A 59 17.51 -13.27 -26.99
C TYR A 59 16.54 -12.36 -27.72
N VAL A 60 15.42 -12.01 -27.08
CA VAL A 60 14.44 -11.09 -27.63
C VAL A 60 15.04 -9.68 -27.70
N CYS A 61 15.12 -9.13 -28.90
CA CYS A 61 15.53 -7.76 -29.14
C CYS A 61 14.51 -7.03 -30.02
N LYS A 62 14.62 -5.71 -30.10
CA LYS A 62 13.95 -4.91 -31.13
C LYS A 62 14.83 -3.78 -31.61
N PHE A 63 14.64 -3.38 -32.87
CA PHE A 63 15.09 -2.09 -33.38
C PHE A 63 13.86 -1.25 -33.70
N LYS A 64 13.76 -0.06 -33.09
CA LYS A 64 12.52 0.72 -33.09
C LYS A 64 11.35 -0.15 -32.59
N CYS A 65 10.39 -0.47 -33.46
CA CYS A 65 9.25 -1.33 -33.13
C CYS A 65 9.37 -2.74 -33.71
N GLU A 66 10.43 -3.06 -34.44
CA GLU A 66 10.60 -4.34 -35.12
C GLU A 66 11.28 -5.34 -34.19
N ALA A 67 10.53 -6.33 -33.72
CA ALA A 67 11.06 -7.40 -32.89
C ALA A 67 11.83 -8.42 -33.74
N GLY A 68 12.89 -8.96 -33.14
CA GLY A 68 13.79 -9.90 -33.75
C GLY A 68 14.57 -10.67 -32.70
N PHE A 69 15.82 -11.01 -33.01
CA PHE A 69 16.69 -11.71 -32.08
C PHE A 69 18.12 -11.20 -32.06
N TYR A 70 18.71 -11.26 -30.87
CA TYR A 70 20.12 -11.04 -30.62
C TYR A 70 20.78 -12.37 -30.26
N ASN A 71 21.98 -12.60 -30.78
CA ASN A 71 22.81 -13.73 -30.40
C ASN A 71 24.28 -13.30 -30.34
N PRO A 72 24.99 -13.50 -29.21
CA PRO A 72 26.38 -13.06 -29.06
C PRO A 72 27.33 -13.68 -30.09
N SER A 73 27.04 -14.89 -30.59
CA SER A 73 27.85 -15.58 -31.60
C SER A 73 27.68 -14.99 -33.01
N LEU A 74 26.66 -14.16 -33.25
CA LEU A 74 26.39 -13.53 -34.54
C LEU A 74 26.74 -12.03 -34.59
N GLY A 75 27.43 -11.55 -33.55
CA GLY A 75 27.83 -10.16 -33.40
C GLY A 75 26.84 -9.31 -32.60
N PRO A 76 27.21 -8.06 -32.27
CA PRO A 76 26.45 -7.15 -31.41
C PRO A 76 25.30 -6.48 -32.18
N TYR A 77 24.43 -7.27 -32.81
CA TYR A 77 23.34 -6.77 -33.64
C TYR A 77 22.01 -7.42 -33.26
N CYS A 78 20.95 -6.61 -33.23
CA CYS A 78 19.59 -7.13 -33.32
C CYS A 78 19.29 -7.47 -34.78
N ARG A 79 18.95 -8.73 -35.04
CA ARG A 79 18.50 -9.24 -36.33
C ARG A 79 16.99 -9.16 -36.38
N TYR A 80 16.42 -8.36 -37.28
CA TYR A 80 14.98 -8.15 -37.33
C TYR A 80 14.46 -8.23 -38.77
N PRO A 81 13.21 -8.72 -38.96
CA PRO A 81 12.61 -8.84 -40.27
C PRO A 81 11.88 -7.53 -40.63
N TYR A 82 12.02 -7.05 -41.86
CA TYR A 82 11.26 -5.88 -42.33
C TYR A 82 11.17 -5.85 -43.86
N GLY A 83 9.97 -5.79 -44.42
CA GLY A 83 9.78 -5.51 -45.85
C GLY A 83 10.48 -6.53 -46.74
N ASP A 84 10.22 -7.81 -46.49
CA ASP A 84 10.76 -8.95 -47.25
C ASP A 84 12.27 -9.21 -47.09
N SER A 85 12.96 -8.59 -46.11
CA SER A 85 14.39 -8.85 -45.85
C SER A 85 14.76 -8.89 -44.36
N GLU A 86 15.87 -9.55 -44.05
CA GLU A 86 16.53 -9.48 -42.74
C GLU A 86 17.45 -8.25 -42.67
N TYR A 87 17.35 -7.50 -41.57
CA TYR A 87 18.20 -6.35 -41.28
C TYR A 87 18.94 -6.51 -39.95
N TYR A 88 20.00 -5.71 -39.81
CA TYR A 88 20.89 -5.70 -38.64
C TYR A 88 20.98 -4.29 -38.06
N ALA A 89 20.72 -4.14 -36.77
CA ALA A 89 20.88 -2.88 -36.07
C ALA A 89 21.87 -3.01 -34.90
N PRO A 90 22.94 -2.18 -34.85
CA PRO A 90 23.85 -2.13 -33.70
C PRO A 90 23.27 -1.35 -32.52
N GLU A 91 22.36 -0.42 -32.81
CA GLU A 91 21.57 0.32 -31.83
C GLU A 91 20.24 -0.43 -31.69
N PHE A 92 19.99 -1.07 -30.55
CA PHE A 92 18.78 -1.86 -30.33
C PHE A 92 18.43 -1.93 -28.85
N GLU A 93 17.26 -2.46 -28.54
CA GLU A 93 16.81 -2.75 -27.18
C GLU A 93 16.68 -4.26 -26.96
N ILE A 94 17.00 -4.72 -25.76
CA ILE A 94 16.75 -6.09 -25.28
C ILE A 94 15.52 -6.06 -24.37
N LEU A 95 14.65 -7.06 -24.51
CA LEU A 95 13.59 -7.28 -23.53
C LEU A 95 14.19 -7.92 -22.28
N ALA A 96 14.07 -7.24 -21.15
CA ALA A 96 14.56 -7.70 -19.85
C ALA A 96 13.38 -7.90 -18.89
N ASN A 97 13.36 -9.04 -18.22
CA ASN A 97 12.48 -9.34 -17.10
C ASN A 97 13.34 -9.44 -15.84
N LYS A 98 13.61 -8.31 -15.19
CA LYS A 98 14.52 -8.23 -14.05
C LYS A 98 14.17 -9.28 -12.98
N ASP A 99 15.16 -10.07 -12.59
CA ASP A 99 15.06 -11.18 -11.64
C ASP A 99 14.10 -12.31 -12.08
N ASN A 100 13.69 -12.32 -13.35
CA ASN A 100 12.65 -13.18 -13.92
C ASN A 100 11.33 -13.09 -13.14
N PHE A 101 11.01 -11.90 -12.63
CA PHE A 101 9.90 -11.71 -11.70
C PHE A 101 8.52 -11.81 -12.35
N GLU A 102 8.37 -11.27 -13.56
CA GLU A 102 7.11 -11.39 -14.28
C GLU A 102 6.99 -12.78 -14.91
N PHE A 103 5.80 -13.38 -14.83
CA PHE A 103 5.58 -14.72 -15.33
C PHE A 103 5.28 -14.66 -16.82
N LEU A 104 6.31 -14.88 -17.62
CA LEU A 104 6.20 -14.89 -19.07
C LEU A 104 5.82 -16.28 -19.57
N GLU A 105 4.91 -16.34 -20.54
CA GLU A 105 4.49 -17.58 -21.17
C GLU A 105 4.36 -17.40 -22.69
N TRP A 106 4.57 -18.49 -23.42
CA TRP A 106 4.37 -18.53 -24.87
C TRP A 106 3.02 -19.15 -25.16
N LYS A 107 2.10 -18.38 -25.72
CA LYS A 107 0.74 -18.82 -26.05
C LYS A 107 0.57 -18.99 -27.55
N GLU A 108 -0.07 -20.08 -27.96
CA GLU A 108 -0.37 -20.36 -29.36
C GLU A 108 -1.20 -19.24 -30.00
N GLY A 109 -0.87 -18.95 -31.25
CA GLY A 109 -1.57 -18.01 -32.09
C GLY A 109 -1.50 -18.44 -33.56
N SER A 110 -2.48 -18.01 -34.32
CA SER A 110 -2.52 -18.20 -35.76
C SER A 110 -3.34 -17.15 -36.48
N TYR A 111 -3.05 -16.93 -37.77
CA TYR A 111 -3.80 -16.03 -38.65
C TYR A 111 -4.09 -14.65 -38.02
N GLY A 112 -3.09 -14.03 -37.40
CA GLY A 112 -3.20 -12.71 -36.78
C GLY A 112 -3.79 -12.68 -35.38
N SER A 113 -4.24 -13.81 -34.83
CA SER A 113 -4.68 -13.87 -33.44
C SER A 113 -3.52 -13.57 -32.49
N VAL A 114 -3.83 -12.75 -31.49
CA VAL A 114 -2.91 -12.31 -30.45
C VAL A 114 -3.62 -12.47 -29.11
N PRO A 115 -3.10 -13.30 -28.20
CA PRO A 115 -3.68 -13.47 -26.88
C PRO A 115 -3.70 -12.18 -26.07
N GLN A 116 -4.53 -12.13 -25.02
CA GLN A 116 -4.51 -11.02 -24.07
C GLN A 116 -3.16 -10.92 -23.36
N HIS A 117 -2.78 -9.71 -22.94
CA HIS A 117 -1.53 -9.42 -22.23
C HIS A 117 -0.26 -9.78 -23.02
N SER A 118 -0.35 -9.78 -24.35
CA SER A 118 0.80 -9.97 -25.23
C SER A 118 1.82 -8.84 -25.12
N VAL A 119 3.10 -9.20 -25.15
CA VAL A 119 4.25 -8.29 -25.08
C VAL A 119 4.35 -7.51 -26.39
N ARG A 120 4.06 -6.21 -26.32
CA ARG A 120 4.17 -5.26 -27.44
C ARG A 120 5.58 -4.71 -27.55
N THR A 121 5.97 -4.35 -28.78
CA THR A 121 7.26 -3.70 -29.04
C THR A 121 7.22 -2.18 -28.84
N CYS A 122 6.08 -1.54 -29.12
CA CYS A 122 5.90 -0.09 -29.02
C CYS A 122 4.48 0.29 -28.54
N PRO A 123 4.31 1.46 -27.87
CA PRO A 123 3.01 1.99 -27.51
C PRO A 123 2.16 2.26 -28.76
N GLY A 124 0.89 1.82 -28.74
CA GLY A 124 -0.05 2.07 -29.84
C GLY A 124 0.21 1.30 -31.14
N VAL A 125 1.31 0.53 -31.23
CA VAL A 125 1.67 -0.23 -32.42
C VAL A 125 1.20 -1.69 -32.28
N GLY A 126 0.64 -2.23 -33.36
CA GLY A 126 0.16 -3.62 -33.45
C GLY A 126 1.26 -4.63 -33.75
N ILE A 127 2.43 -4.51 -33.10
CA ILE A 127 3.56 -5.43 -33.27
C ILE A 127 3.88 -6.07 -31.93
N TYR A 128 4.00 -7.40 -31.93
CA TYR A 128 4.18 -8.22 -30.73
C TYR A 128 5.37 -9.16 -30.88
N VAL A 129 5.99 -9.50 -29.75
CA VAL A 129 7.07 -10.49 -29.72
C VAL A 129 6.50 -11.88 -29.99
N GLY A 130 7.05 -12.56 -31.00
CA GLY A 130 6.62 -13.89 -31.40
C GLY A 130 7.76 -14.88 -31.53
N LYS A 131 7.40 -16.16 -31.57
CA LYS A 131 8.30 -17.24 -31.98
C LYS A 131 7.57 -18.31 -32.76
N ASN A 132 8.32 -19.11 -33.49
CA ASN A 132 7.87 -20.41 -33.95
C ASN A 132 9.00 -21.44 -33.74
N LYS A 133 8.91 -22.61 -34.39
CA LYS A 133 9.95 -23.65 -34.29
C LYS A 133 11.32 -23.24 -34.85
N TYR A 134 11.39 -22.20 -35.67
CA TYR A 134 12.60 -21.74 -36.35
C TYR A 134 13.32 -20.60 -35.62
N GLY A 135 12.62 -19.83 -34.78
CA GLY A 135 13.24 -18.75 -34.01
C GLY A 135 12.27 -17.66 -33.54
N LEU A 136 12.85 -16.53 -33.16
CA LEU A 136 12.20 -15.32 -32.66
C LEU A 136 11.96 -14.30 -33.78
N GLY A 137 10.90 -13.52 -33.64
CA GLY A 137 10.57 -12.46 -34.57
C GLY A 137 9.36 -11.65 -34.10
N LYS A 138 8.55 -11.19 -35.05
CA LYS A 138 7.41 -10.31 -34.77
C LYS A 138 6.10 -10.89 -35.26
N VAL A 139 5.02 -10.67 -34.52
CA VAL A 139 3.65 -10.93 -34.97
C VAL A 139 2.99 -9.61 -35.30
N VAL A 140 2.43 -9.53 -36.51
CA VAL A 140 1.71 -8.34 -37.00
C VAL A 140 0.29 -8.76 -37.37
N PRO A 141 -0.71 -8.53 -36.49
CA PRO A 141 -2.09 -8.97 -36.72
C PRO A 141 -2.70 -8.43 -38.01
N GLN A 142 -2.34 -7.21 -38.40
CA GLN A 142 -2.81 -6.60 -39.64
C GLN A 142 -2.41 -7.41 -40.89
N PHE A 143 -1.28 -8.13 -40.84
CA PHE A 143 -0.84 -9.03 -41.92
C PHE A 143 -1.14 -10.49 -41.62
N GLU A 144 -1.83 -10.75 -40.52
CA GLU A 144 -2.24 -12.06 -40.07
C GLU A 144 -1.09 -13.08 -39.99
N ALA A 145 0.11 -12.63 -39.64
CA ALA A 145 1.32 -13.46 -39.74
C ALA A 145 2.37 -13.15 -38.67
N PHE A 146 3.19 -14.17 -38.42
CA PHE A 146 4.49 -14.05 -37.77
C PHE A 146 5.58 -13.91 -38.83
N PHE A 147 6.52 -13.00 -38.62
CA PHE A 147 7.66 -12.71 -39.49
C PHE A 147 8.96 -13.04 -38.75
N LEU A 148 9.85 -13.74 -39.43
CA LEU A 148 11.11 -14.28 -38.94
C LEU A 148 12.27 -13.78 -39.82
N PRO A 149 13.33 -13.19 -39.25
CA PRO A 149 14.54 -12.88 -39.99
C PRO A 149 15.41 -14.13 -40.14
N TRP A 150 15.84 -14.46 -41.35
CA TRP A 150 16.71 -15.60 -41.59
C TRP A 150 17.55 -15.45 -42.86
N GLU A 151 18.88 -15.53 -42.71
CA GLU A 151 19.87 -15.60 -43.80
C GLU A 151 19.69 -14.53 -44.91
N GLY A 152 19.33 -13.31 -44.54
CA GLY A 152 19.13 -12.19 -45.46
C GLY A 152 17.67 -11.91 -45.83
N ASP A 153 16.77 -12.86 -45.58
CA ASP A 153 15.36 -12.78 -45.99
C ASP A 153 14.40 -12.68 -44.78
N GLU A 154 13.20 -12.16 -45.03
CA GLU A 154 12.06 -12.23 -44.11
C GLU A 154 11.13 -13.40 -44.51
N TYR A 155 10.93 -14.33 -43.58
CA TYR A 155 9.99 -15.44 -43.75
C TYR A 155 8.71 -15.19 -42.96
N TRP A 156 7.57 -15.62 -43.48
CA TRP A 156 6.29 -15.47 -42.79
C TRP A 156 5.59 -16.82 -42.55
N TYR A 157 4.86 -16.90 -41.44
CA TYR A 157 4.14 -18.09 -41.02
C TYR A 157 2.77 -17.73 -40.43
N LYS A 158 1.78 -18.59 -40.67
CA LYS A 158 0.41 -18.44 -40.14
C LYS A 158 0.19 -19.10 -38.78
N SER A 159 1.14 -19.90 -38.30
CA SER A 159 1.11 -20.51 -36.97
C SER A 159 2.37 -20.14 -36.20
N TYR A 160 2.18 -19.70 -34.96
CA TYR A 160 3.23 -19.13 -34.13
C TYR A 160 2.81 -19.14 -32.66
N GLN A 161 3.72 -18.74 -31.79
CA GLN A 161 3.42 -18.42 -30.39
C GLN A 161 3.73 -16.95 -30.13
N VAL A 162 2.92 -16.31 -29.29
CA VAL A 162 3.10 -14.92 -28.85
C VAL A 162 3.57 -14.94 -27.41
N LEU A 163 4.54 -14.08 -27.07
CA LEU A 163 4.97 -13.88 -25.70
C LEU A 163 3.91 -13.09 -24.94
N THR A 164 3.46 -13.61 -23.80
CA THR A 164 2.43 -12.98 -22.97
C THR A 164 2.85 -12.93 -21.52
N ILE A 165 2.33 -11.94 -20.79
CA ILE A 165 2.45 -11.86 -19.33
C ILE A 165 1.28 -12.64 -18.73
N ASN A 166 1.57 -13.71 -18.00
CA ASN A 166 0.56 -14.49 -17.29
C ASN A 166 -0.03 -13.64 -16.14
N ARG A 167 -1.35 -13.47 -16.13
CA ARG A 167 -2.09 -12.71 -15.09
C ARG A 167 -3.01 -13.58 -14.22
N ASP A 168 -2.72 -14.87 -14.14
CA ASP A 168 -3.40 -15.77 -13.23
C ASP A 168 -3.18 -15.33 -11.78
N ALA A 169 -4.13 -15.70 -10.92
CA ALA A 169 -4.05 -15.36 -9.51
C ALA A 169 -2.82 -15.99 -8.86
N TYR A 170 -2.05 -15.17 -8.14
CA TYR A 170 -0.89 -15.56 -7.36
C TYR A 170 -1.10 -15.18 -5.87
N THR A 171 -0.30 -15.75 -4.98
CA THR A 171 -0.16 -15.25 -3.61
C THR A 171 1.09 -14.37 -3.53
N GLN A 172 1.09 -13.37 -2.67
CA GLN A 172 2.21 -12.43 -2.54
C GLN A 172 2.73 -12.39 -1.10
N HIS A 173 4.06 -12.27 -0.95
CA HIS A 173 4.68 -12.12 0.35
C HIS A 173 5.81 -11.08 0.31
N ILE A 174 5.90 -10.25 1.34
CA ILE A 174 6.99 -9.29 1.54
C ILE A 174 7.87 -9.78 2.70
N SER A 175 9.16 -9.95 2.45
CA SER A 175 10.15 -10.38 3.44
C SER A 175 11.37 -9.47 3.44
N ASP A 176 12.32 -9.73 4.34
CA ASP A 176 13.63 -9.07 4.37
C ASP A 176 13.54 -7.54 4.44
N VAL A 177 12.55 -7.04 5.19
CA VAL A 177 12.23 -5.60 5.26
C VAL A 177 13.27 -4.85 6.08
N LYS A 178 13.86 -3.81 5.49
CA LYS A 178 14.82 -2.91 6.12
C LYS A 178 14.34 -1.47 6.00
N TYR A 179 14.11 -0.82 7.13
CA TYR A 179 13.69 0.58 7.21
C TYR A 179 14.90 1.51 7.26
N GLY A 180 14.86 2.61 6.50
CA GLY A 180 15.77 3.73 6.66
C GLY A 180 15.20 4.71 7.68
N LEU A 181 15.76 4.76 8.89
CA LEU A 181 15.22 5.54 10.01
C LEU A 181 15.97 6.85 10.28
N ASP A 182 17.16 7.03 9.70
CA ASP A 182 18.11 8.06 10.11
C ASP A 182 17.60 9.51 9.93
N ASP A 183 16.70 9.74 8.98
CA ASP A 183 16.16 11.08 8.65
C ASP A 183 14.61 11.12 8.61
N VAL A 184 13.93 10.23 9.33
CA VAL A 184 12.46 10.20 9.32
C VAL A 184 11.88 11.23 10.29
N ASN A 185 11.04 12.11 9.75
CA ASN A 185 10.25 13.04 10.54
C ASN A 185 8.93 12.41 11.01
N VAL A 186 8.71 12.39 12.32
CA VAL A 186 7.41 12.00 12.90
C VAL A 186 6.52 13.23 12.99
N PHE A 187 5.48 13.27 12.16
CA PHE A 187 4.48 14.33 12.19
C PHE A 187 3.46 14.08 13.30
N GLN A 188 3.26 15.08 14.16
CA GLN A 188 2.31 15.03 15.27
C GLN A 188 1.08 15.90 14.97
N TYR A 189 -0.09 15.28 14.93
CA TYR A 189 -1.35 16.02 14.84
C TYR A 189 -1.77 16.59 16.20
N PRO A 190 -2.63 17.62 16.25
CA PRO A 190 -3.24 18.05 17.50
C PRO A 190 -4.00 16.91 18.22
N PRO A 191 -4.05 16.89 19.57
CA PRO A 191 -4.88 15.93 20.30
C PRO A 191 -6.37 16.06 19.94
N GLU A 192 -7.03 14.94 19.74
CA GLU A 192 -8.47 14.86 19.46
C GLU A 192 -9.19 14.09 20.57
N THR A 193 -10.41 14.51 20.91
CA THR A 193 -11.24 13.79 21.89
C THR A 193 -11.78 12.51 21.28
N MET A 194 -11.30 11.37 21.77
CA MET A 194 -11.68 10.04 21.33
C MET A 194 -13.04 9.61 21.87
N ARG A 195 -13.28 9.85 23.17
CA ARG A 195 -14.50 9.49 23.91
C ARG A 195 -14.67 10.36 25.14
N ILE A 196 -15.92 10.60 25.55
CA ILE A 196 -16.27 11.37 26.73
C ILE A 196 -17.11 10.49 27.67
N SER A 197 -16.88 10.61 28.97
CA SER A 197 -17.71 10.02 30.02
C SER A 197 -18.05 11.08 31.06
N GLY A 198 -19.27 11.05 31.58
CA GLY A 198 -19.75 11.95 32.62
C GLY A 198 -20.04 11.18 33.91
N VAL A 199 -19.71 11.77 35.05
CA VAL A 199 -20.06 11.22 36.36
C VAL A 199 -20.71 12.29 37.21
N THR A 200 -21.88 11.97 37.75
CA THR A 200 -22.70 12.88 38.53
C THR A 200 -22.82 12.37 39.95
N ASN A 201 -22.51 13.24 40.92
CA ASN A 201 -22.75 12.96 42.33
C ASN A 201 -24.05 13.65 42.77
N ASN A 202 -25.12 12.86 42.96
CA ASN A 202 -26.39 13.33 43.50
C ASN A 202 -26.49 13.21 45.03
N GLU A 203 -25.42 12.76 45.70
CA GLU A 203 -25.38 12.59 47.15
C GLU A 203 -25.03 13.90 47.86
N CYS A 204 -25.28 13.92 49.18
CA CYS A 204 -24.95 15.07 50.04
C CYS A 204 -23.51 15.09 50.56
N GLN A 205 -22.72 14.09 50.22
CA GLN A 205 -21.30 14.01 50.60
C GLN A 205 -20.44 13.88 49.35
N THR A 206 -19.19 14.30 49.48
CA THR A 206 -18.20 14.12 48.43
C THR A 206 -17.98 12.63 48.17
N VAL A 207 -18.06 12.22 46.91
CA VAL A 207 -17.85 10.83 46.49
C VAL A 207 -16.52 10.71 45.77
N GLN A 208 -15.76 9.65 46.06
CA GLN A 208 -14.61 9.24 45.26
C GLN A 208 -15.02 8.15 44.29
N GLN A 209 -14.77 8.35 43.01
CA GLN A 209 -15.12 7.38 41.98
C GLN A 209 -14.02 7.28 40.93
N THR A 210 -13.67 6.05 40.57
CA THR A 210 -12.76 5.79 39.45
C THR A 210 -13.55 5.72 38.16
N VAL A 211 -13.18 6.56 37.19
CA VAL A 211 -13.77 6.58 35.85
C VAL A 211 -12.78 5.91 34.90
N THR A 212 -13.21 4.83 34.26
CA THR A 212 -12.45 4.16 33.20
C THR A 212 -13.12 4.44 31.86
N ILE A 213 -12.37 4.97 30.91
CA ILE A 213 -12.82 5.22 29.54
C ILE A 213 -11.99 4.34 28.62
N SER A 214 -12.67 3.55 27.79
CA SER A 214 -12.02 2.75 26.75
C SER A 214 -12.62 3.03 25.37
N LYS A 215 -11.79 2.90 24.34
CA LYS A 215 -12.18 2.97 22.93
C LYS A 215 -11.26 2.08 22.09
N THR A 216 -11.85 1.37 21.14
CA THR A 216 -11.10 0.68 20.08
C THR A 216 -11.08 1.56 18.84
N SER A 217 -9.90 1.72 18.25
CA SER A 217 -9.69 2.47 17.01
C SER A 217 -9.13 1.53 15.95
N GLU A 218 -9.52 1.72 14.69
CA GLU A 218 -8.92 1.03 13.56
C GLU A 218 -7.79 1.89 12.98
N VAL A 219 -6.68 1.23 12.71
CA VAL A 219 -5.47 1.84 12.19
C VAL A 219 -5.09 1.13 10.91
N GLU A 220 -4.90 1.90 9.84
CA GLU A 220 -4.41 1.37 8.57
C GLU A 220 -2.90 1.62 8.46
N THR A 221 -2.20 0.61 7.97
CA THR A 221 -0.76 0.67 7.68
C THR A 221 -0.51 0.11 6.30
N THR A 222 0.21 0.85 5.47
CA THR A 222 0.46 0.46 4.07
C THR A 222 1.95 0.40 3.77
N TRP A 223 2.37 -0.69 3.13
CA TRP A 223 3.70 -0.82 2.54
C TRP A 223 3.60 -0.56 1.04
N ASN A 224 3.97 0.65 0.60
CA ASN A 224 3.91 0.98 -0.82
C ASN A 224 5.04 0.27 -1.58
N ILE A 225 4.70 -0.61 -2.52
CA ILE A 225 5.64 -1.41 -3.31
C ILE A 225 5.97 -0.82 -4.70
N GLY A 226 5.53 0.41 -4.98
CA GLY A 226 5.75 1.13 -6.25
C GLY A 226 4.89 0.65 -7.43
N ARG A 227 3.92 -0.24 -7.19
CA ARG A 227 3.07 -0.87 -8.21
C ARG A 227 1.76 -1.36 -7.61
N ALA A 228 0.74 -1.56 -8.44
CA ALA A 228 -0.51 -2.13 -7.98
C ALA A 228 -0.38 -3.62 -7.60
N THR A 229 -1.27 -4.05 -6.71
CA THR A 229 -1.49 -5.47 -6.41
C THR A 229 -2.84 -5.89 -6.99
N MET A 230 -2.91 -7.09 -7.58
CA MET A 230 -4.15 -7.62 -8.14
C MET A 230 -5.26 -7.69 -7.08
N LEU A 231 -6.49 -7.32 -7.44
CA LEU A 231 -7.63 -7.38 -6.53
C LEU A 231 -7.97 -8.83 -6.18
N GLY A 232 -8.24 -9.09 -4.90
CA GLY A 232 -8.70 -10.39 -4.41
C GLY A 232 -7.62 -11.45 -4.21
N ILE A 233 -6.33 -11.12 -4.42
CA ILE A 233 -5.24 -12.03 -4.06
C ILE A 233 -4.94 -12.00 -2.57
N THR A 234 -4.43 -13.11 -2.04
CA THR A 234 -3.89 -13.15 -0.68
C THR A 234 -2.48 -12.59 -0.66
N GLY A 235 -2.20 -11.78 0.36
CA GLY A 235 -0.91 -11.12 0.53
C GLY A 235 -0.51 -11.07 2.00
N SER A 236 0.78 -11.14 2.28
CA SER A 236 1.32 -11.03 3.64
C SER A 236 2.68 -10.35 3.69
N ILE A 237 3.09 -9.99 4.89
CA ILE A 237 4.41 -9.41 5.17
C ILE A 237 4.98 -9.98 6.45
N THR A 238 6.27 -10.32 6.43
CA THR A 238 7.06 -10.62 7.63
C THR A 238 8.06 -9.50 7.85
N ALA A 239 7.87 -8.73 8.91
CA ALA A 239 8.70 -7.57 9.23
C ALA A 239 8.66 -7.22 10.71
N LYS A 240 9.64 -6.43 11.15
CA LYS A 240 9.49 -5.60 12.35
C LYS A 240 8.58 -4.42 12.01
N ILE A 241 7.71 -4.01 12.92
CA ILE A 241 6.77 -2.92 12.69
C ILE A 241 7.30 -1.66 13.39
N PRO A 242 7.47 -0.53 12.67
CA PRO A 242 7.79 0.74 13.29
C PRO A 242 6.72 1.18 14.28
N LEU A 243 7.14 1.55 15.48
CA LEU A 243 6.32 2.08 16.57
C LEU A 243 6.67 3.55 16.73
N LEU A 244 5.69 4.43 16.55
CA LEU A 244 5.86 5.88 16.56
C LEU A 244 5.60 6.39 17.98
N GLY A 245 6.61 7.01 18.60
CA GLY A 245 6.50 7.60 19.93
C GLY A 245 7.00 9.05 19.96
N SER A 246 6.84 9.71 21.10
CA SER A 246 7.36 11.06 21.33
C SER A 246 8.89 11.12 21.38
N GLY A 247 9.54 10.01 21.69
CA GLY A 247 11.00 9.87 21.75
C GLY A 247 11.67 9.41 20.44
N GLY A 248 10.90 9.19 19.36
CA GLY A 248 11.40 8.69 18.08
C GLY A 248 10.68 7.44 17.60
N ILE A 249 11.32 6.71 16.69
CA ILE A 249 10.77 5.48 16.08
C ILE A 249 11.50 4.27 16.65
N GLU A 250 10.75 3.35 17.23
CA GLU A 250 11.26 2.05 17.70
C GLU A 250 10.77 0.94 16.78
N LEU A 251 11.46 -0.21 16.73
CA LEU A 251 11.01 -1.37 15.96
C LEU A 251 10.48 -2.46 16.89
N SER A 252 9.31 -3.00 16.58
CA SER A 252 8.76 -4.15 17.29
C SER A 252 9.59 -5.42 17.08
N GLY A 253 9.24 -6.49 17.80
CA GLY A 253 9.60 -7.86 17.39
C GLY A 253 9.07 -8.17 15.99
N GLU A 254 9.75 -9.08 15.28
CA GLU A 254 9.33 -9.51 13.95
C GLU A 254 8.02 -10.29 14.03
N LYS A 255 7.09 -9.98 13.13
CA LYS A 255 5.77 -10.62 13.04
C LYS A 255 5.38 -10.80 11.59
N THR A 256 4.48 -11.76 11.35
CA THR A 256 3.83 -11.95 10.06
C THR A 256 2.41 -11.41 10.10
N LEU A 257 2.11 -10.45 9.24
CA LEU A 257 0.79 -9.83 9.09
C LEU A 257 0.17 -10.22 7.75
N GLN A 258 -1.15 -10.44 7.75
CA GLN A 258 -1.92 -10.67 6.53
C GLN A 258 -2.49 -9.33 6.04
N PHE A 259 -2.37 -9.06 4.75
CA PHE A 259 -2.95 -7.86 4.15
C PHE A 259 -4.47 -7.98 4.06
N SER A 260 -5.18 -6.93 4.47
CA SER A 260 -6.63 -6.82 4.29
C SER A 260 -6.97 -6.41 2.85
N ARG A 261 -6.12 -5.58 2.24
CA ARG A 261 -6.27 -5.10 0.86
C ARG A 261 -4.92 -4.69 0.27
N GLY A 262 -4.56 -5.25 -0.88
CA GLY A 262 -3.30 -4.94 -1.55
C GLY A 262 -2.10 -5.22 -0.65
N THR A 263 -1.43 -4.15 -0.20
CA THR A 263 -0.32 -4.19 0.78
C THR A 263 -0.63 -3.39 2.05
N THR A 264 -1.92 -3.27 2.38
CA THR A 264 -2.43 -2.61 3.58
C THR A 264 -2.86 -3.64 4.62
N VAL A 265 -2.50 -3.40 5.88
CA VAL A 265 -3.04 -4.08 7.06
C VAL A 265 -3.96 -3.10 7.80
N VAL A 266 -5.10 -3.60 8.27
CA VAL A 266 -6.01 -2.87 9.15
C VAL A 266 -5.99 -3.59 10.50
N GLU A 267 -5.55 -2.90 11.54
CA GLU A 267 -5.52 -3.44 12.90
C GLU A 267 -6.44 -2.64 13.83
N SER A 268 -7.12 -3.34 14.74
CA SER A 268 -7.91 -2.71 15.80
C SER A 268 -7.08 -2.60 17.08
N LEU A 269 -6.84 -1.38 17.53
CA LEU A 269 -6.11 -1.07 18.76
C LEU A 269 -7.06 -0.62 19.85
N SER A 270 -7.01 -1.25 21.01
CA SER A 270 -7.82 -0.86 22.17
C SER A 270 -7.04 0.05 23.10
N HIS A 271 -7.64 1.18 23.42
CA HIS A 271 -7.10 2.18 24.33
C HIS A 271 -7.97 2.24 25.58
N SER A 272 -7.34 2.46 26.73
CA SER A 272 -8.04 2.64 28.01
C SER A 272 -7.29 3.62 28.90
N VAL A 273 -8.03 4.45 29.63
CA VAL A 273 -7.48 5.35 30.65
C VAL A 273 -8.42 5.38 31.85
N SER A 274 -7.83 5.40 33.05
CA SER A 274 -8.55 5.47 34.31
C SER A 274 -8.10 6.68 35.12
N VAL A 275 -9.06 7.41 35.69
CA VAL A 275 -8.80 8.54 36.59
C VAL A 275 -9.70 8.43 37.82
N GLN A 276 -9.14 8.68 39.00
CA GLN A 276 -9.92 8.79 40.23
C GLN A 276 -10.38 10.24 40.40
N LEU A 277 -11.68 10.44 40.55
CA LEU A 277 -12.29 11.75 40.75
C LEU A 277 -12.85 11.87 42.16
N THR A 278 -12.71 13.06 42.73
CA THR A 278 -13.38 13.47 43.97
C THR A 278 -14.46 14.48 43.60
N ILE A 279 -15.73 14.05 43.63
CA ILE A 279 -16.86 14.82 43.08
C ILE A 279 -17.65 15.42 44.24
N PRO A 280 -17.74 16.76 44.34
CA PRO A 280 -18.54 17.41 45.38
C PRO A 280 -20.03 17.05 45.29
N PRO A 281 -20.81 17.26 46.36
CA PRO A 281 -22.27 17.08 46.34
C PRO A 281 -22.92 17.88 45.21
N ASN A 282 -23.89 17.29 44.51
CA ASN A 282 -24.65 17.92 43.42
C ASN A 282 -23.78 18.51 42.29
N HIS A 283 -22.65 17.87 41.98
CA HIS A 283 -21.81 18.24 40.85
C HIS A 283 -21.73 17.10 39.82
N THR A 284 -21.56 17.48 38.56
CA THR A 284 -21.20 16.56 37.48
C THR A 284 -19.80 16.90 36.98
N CYS A 285 -18.98 15.91 36.74
CA CYS A 285 -17.67 16.06 36.13
C CYS A 285 -17.65 15.32 34.80
N ARG A 286 -16.96 15.88 33.81
CA ARG A 286 -16.73 15.22 32.53
C ARG A 286 -15.27 14.84 32.41
N VAL A 287 -15.03 13.62 31.94
CA VAL A 287 -13.70 13.10 31.63
C VAL A 287 -13.67 12.81 30.14
N ARG A 288 -12.69 13.39 29.46
CA ARG A 288 -12.43 13.18 28.04
C ARG A 288 -11.17 12.37 27.88
N MET A 289 -11.25 11.34 27.05
CA MET A 289 -10.08 10.62 26.57
C MET A 289 -9.60 11.34 25.32
N GLU A 290 -8.42 11.94 25.38
CA GLU A 290 -7.77 12.58 24.23
C GLU A 290 -6.68 11.66 23.68
N GLY A 291 -6.67 11.50 22.37
CA GLY A 291 -5.66 10.74 21.63
C GLY A 291 -4.90 11.65 20.67
N ARG A 292 -3.59 11.45 20.55
CA ARG A 292 -2.77 12.13 19.55
C ARG A 292 -2.39 11.17 18.44
N LYS A 293 -2.72 11.54 17.20
CA LYS A 293 -2.29 10.82 16.01
C LYS A 293 -0.86 11.23 15.64
N LEU A 294 -0.03 10.23 15.37
CA LEU A 294 1.32 10.33 14.86
C LEU A 294 1.37 9.69 13.46
N LYS A 295 2.11 10.31 12.54
CA LYS A 295 2.35 9.79 11.20
C LYS A 295 3.84 9.86 10.87
N ALA A 296 4.36 8.85 10.20
CA ALA A 296 5.70 8.89 9.63
C ALA A 296 5.71 8.16 8.28
N ASP A 297 6.34 8.78 7.29
CA ASP A 297 6.61 8.18 5.99
C ASP A 297 8.05 7.62 6.03
N ILE A 298 8.19 6.30 6.15
CA ILE A 298 9.49 5.64 6.37
C ILE A 298 9.93 4.94 5.09
N PRO A 299 11.06 5.33 4.46
CA PRO A 299 11.58 4.58 3.32
C PRO A 299 12.03 3.18 3.74
N TYR A 300 11.79 2.19 2.89
CA TYR A 300 12.21 0.82 3.14
C TYR A 300 12.68 0.11 1.88
N THR A 301 13.49 -0.92 2.08
CA THR A 301 13.80 -1.94 1.06
C THR A 301 13.28 -3.29 1.54
N ALA A 302 12.89 -4.16 0.62
CA ALA A 302 12.39 -5.48 0.94
C ALA A 302 12.55 -6.45 -0.24
N ARG A 303 12.22 -7.72 0.00
CA ARG A 303 12.03 -8.73 -1.02
C ARG A 303 10.54 -8.97 -1.22
N LEU A 304 10.10 -8.90 -2.47
CA LEU A 304 8.74 -9.24 -2.88
C LEU A 304 8.76 -10.60 -3.56
N SER A 305 7.97 -11.55 -3.09
CA SER A 305 7.78 -12.85 -3.76
C SER A 305 6.34 -13.04 -4.21
N ARG A 306 6.16 -13.68 -5.36
CA ARG A 306 4.87 -14.10 -5.89
C ARG A 306 4.91 -15.59 -6.19
N THR A 307 3.90 -16.31 -5.72
CA THR A 307 3.75 -17.75 -5.93
C THR A 307 2.47 -18.03 -6.72
N TYR A 308 2.61 -18.69 -7.87
CA TYR A 308 1.48 -19.08 -8.72
C TYR A 308 0.82 -20.36 -8.22
N ARG A 309 -0.37 -20.66 -8.75
CA ARG A 309 -1.14 -21.87 -8.40
C ARG A 309 -0.39 -23.18 -8.68
N ASN A 310 0.54 -23.16 -9.64
CA ASN A 310 1.39 -24.29 -9.96
C ASN A 310 2.53 -24.51 -8.93
N GLY A 311 2.70 -23.60 -7.98
CA GLY A 311 3.74 -23.64 -6.94
C GLY A 311 5.01 -22.85 -7.30
N ASP A 312 5.15 -22.39 -8.54
CA ASP A 312 6.32 -21.62 -8.96
C ASP A 312 6.36 -20.29 -8.22
N THR A 313 7.53 -19.98 -7.67
CA THR A 313 7.74 -18.76 -6.88
C THR A 313 8.87 -17.94 -7.49
N GLN A 314 8.57 -16.69 -7.84
CA GLN A 314 9.55 -15.70 -8.27
C GLN A 314 9.67 -14.59 -7.23
N TRP A 315 10.81 -13.91 -7.21
CA TRP A 315 11.04 -12.82 -6.28
C TRP A 315 11.89 -11.72 -6.89
N THR A 316 11.75 -10.50 -6.35
CA THR A 316 12.55 -9.35 -6.73
C THR A 316 12.75 -8.43 -5.54
N SER A 317 13.78 -7.59 -5.59
CA SER A 317 13.97 -6.53 -4.61
C SER A 317 13.06 -5.34 -4.91
N ILE A 318 12.44 -4.80 -3.87
CA ILE A 318 11.60 -3.60 -3.94
C ILE A 318 12.11 -2.53 -3.00
N SER A 319 11.78 -1.28 -3.34
CA SER A 319 11.93 -0.13 -2.47
C SER A 319 10.61 0.62 -2.44
N GLY A 320 10.34 1.26 -1.31
CA GLY A 320 9.02 1.79 -1.05
C GLY A 320 8.97 2.70 0.15
N THR A 321 7.76 3.14 0.46
CA THR A 321 7.46 3.94 1.64
C THR A 321 6.46 3.19 2.50
N TYR A 322 6.80 3.01 3.77
CA TYR A 322 5.88 2.61 4.81
C TYR A 322 5.10 3.84 5.25
N ASP A 323 3.78 3.80 5.07
CA ASP A 323 2.85 4.80 5.58
C ASP A 323 2.14 4.19 6.80
N GLY A 324 2.65 4.55 7.98
CA GLY A 324 2.08 4.15 9.26
C GLY A 324 1.43 5.32 9.96
N VAL A 325 0.15 5.18 10.27
CA VAL A 325 -0.57 6.04 11.22
C VAL A 325 -0.61 5.33 12.56
N GLN A 326 -0.34 6.01 13.67
CA GLN A 326 -0.53 5.44 15.01
C GLN A 326 -1.14 6.46 15.97
N ILE A 327 -1.89 5.99 16.98
CA ILE A 327 -2.32 6.83 18.11
C ILE A 327 -1.29 6.65 19.21
N GLY A 328 -0.30 7.54 19.25
CA GLY A 328 0.90 7.37 20.08
C GLY A 328 0.72 7.79 21.54
N GLU A 329 -0.08 8.83 21.80
CA GLU A 329 -0.34 9.32 23.17
C GLU A 329 -1.84 9.31 23.45
N VAL A 330 -2.22 8.75 24.60
CA VAL A 330 -3.59 8.79 25.12
C VAL A 330 -3.56 9.34 26.52
N ARG A 331 -4.40 10.34 26.79
CA ARG A 331 -4.52 10.98 28.11
C ARG A 331 -5.97 11.19 28.51
N ALA A 332 -6.22 11.23 29.82
CA ALA A 332 -7.50 11.70 30.36
C ALA A 332 -7.41 13.19 30.68
N VAL A 333 -8.41 13.94 30.23
CA VAL A 333 -8.61 15.35 30.57
C VAL A 333 -9.90 15.45 31.37
N VAL A 334 -9.80 15.99 32.58
CA VAL A 334 -10.95 16.21 33.46
C VAL A 334 -11.39 17.66 33.29
N ASP A 335 -12.59 17.87 32.77
CA ASP A 335 -13.18 19.20 32.70
C ASP A 335 -13.60 19.65 34.10
N ARG A 336 -13.71 20.96 34.33
CA ARG A 336 -14.18 21.47 35.63
C ARG A 336 -15.57 20.90 35.92
N CYS A 337 -15.76 20.42 37.16
CA CYS A 337 -17.04 19.93 37.59
C CYS A 337 -18.03 21.09 37.70
N GLU A 338 -19.23 20.90 37.18
CA GLU A 338 -20.29 21.90 37.14
C GLU A 338 -21.42 21.49 38.10
N PRO A 339 -22.09 22.46 38.76
CA PRO A 339 -23.28 22.18 39.55
C PRO A 339 -24.39 21.56 38.69
N VAL A 340 -25.08 20.57 39.24
CA VAL A 340 -26.25 19.97 38.58
C VAL A 340 -27.42 20.96 38.63
N VAL A 341 -28.01 21.25 37.47
CA VAL A 341 -29.21 22.11 37.34
C VAL A 341 -30.38 21.41 38.04
N ASP A 342 -31.17 22.16 38.82
CA ASP A 342 -32.31 21.66 39.59
C ASP A 342 -31.96 20.58 40.65
N ALA A 343 -30.74 20.58 41.16
CA ALA A 343 -30.35 19.72 42.27
C ALA A 343 -31.31 19.88 43.47
N GLN A 344 -31.87 18.77 43.97
CA GLN A 344 -32.81 18.82 45.09
C GLN A 344 -32.19 19.51 46.31
N PRO A 345 -32.90 20.46 46.97
CA PRO A 345 -32.35 21.16 48.12
C PRO A 345 -32.45 20.27 49.36
N SER A 346 -31.46 19.45 49.64
CA SER A 346 -31.48 18.64 50.87
C SER A 346 -30.13 18.23 51.44
N CYS A 347 -29.12 19.11 51.37
CA CYS A 347 -27.97 19.02 52.29
C CYS A 347 -28.08 20.06 53.42
N LYS A 348 -29.27 20.18 54.02
CA LYS A 348 -29.42 20.89 55.29
C LYS A 348 -28.89 19.98 56.40
N ARG A 349 -27.74 20.38 56.97
CA ARG A 349 -27.20 19.86 58.23
C ARG A 349 -28.33 19.63 59.25
N LEU A 350 -28.66 18.37 59.54
CA LEU A 350 -29.29 17.99 60.80
C LEU A 350 -28.24 18.07 61.93
N THR A 351 -27.57 19.21 62.09
CA THR A 351 -26.79 19.47 63.31
C THR A 351 -27.72 20.09 64.35
N SER A 352 -27.85 19.39 65.48
CA SER A 352 -28.41 19.89 66.74
C SER A 352 -29.95 20.03 66.86
N LYS A 353 -30.66 18.89 66.96
CA LYS A 353 -31.82 18.76 67.88
C LYS A 353 -31.82 17.36 68.55
N LYS A 354 -30.74 16.97 69.22
CA LYS A 354 -30.74 15.78 70.11
C LYS A 354 -30.40 16.05 71.58
N ASN A 355 -30.14 17.30 71.99
CA ASN A 355 -29.75 17.62 73.39
C ASN A 355 -30.66 18.60 74.15
N LYS A 356 -31.91 18.86 73.72
CA LYS A 356 -32.86 19.68 74.52
C LYS A 356 -34.00 18.90 75.21
N THR A 357 -34.05 17.57 75.07
CA THR A 357 -35.11 16.75 75.73
C THR A 357 -34.60 15.84 76.84
N LYS A 358 -33.28 15.73 77.05
CA LYS A 358 -32.69 15.01 78.21
C LYS A 358 -32.32 15.90 79.40
N GLN A 359 -32.27 17.23 79.23
CA GLN A 359 -32.08 18.17 80.36
C GLN A 359 -33.39 18.67 80.99
N ASN A 360 -34.53 18.57 80.30
CA ASN A 360 -35.84 18.94 80.86
C ASN A 360 -36.64 17.77 81.49
N LYS A 361 -36.13 16.54 81.45
CA LYS A 361 -36.70 15.40 82.23
C LYS A 361 -35.96 15.10 83.53
N LYS A 362 -34.82 15.76 83.79
CA LYS A 362 -34.05 15.64 85.04
C LYS A 362 -34.25 16.81 86.01
N LYS A 363 -34.96 17.87 85.59
CA LYS A 363 -35.31 19.02 86.45
C LYS A 363 -36.74 18.98 87.01
N THR A 364 -37.63 18.15 86.46
CA THR A 364 -39.01 18.00 86.96
C THR A 364 -39.19 16.88 87.99
N SER A 365 -38.17 16.06 88.22
CA SER A 365 -38.18 15.01 89.26
C SER A 365 -37.40 15.41 90.52
N ALA A 366 -36.97 16.68 90.64
CA ALA A 366 -36.25 17.22 91.80
C ALA A 366 -36.95 18.45 92.42
N GLN A 367 -38.21 18.73 92.03
CA GLN A 367 -39.04 19.82 92.59
C GLN A 367 -40.45 19.36 93.01
N GLN A 368 -40.66 18.05 93.18
CA GLN A 368 -41.87 17.48 93.79
C GLN A 368 -41.56 16.63 95.03
N ALA A 369 -40.41 16.86 95.66
CA ALA A 369 -40.03 16.26 96.93
C ALA A 369 -39.45 17.34 97.86
N GLU A 370 -40.23 18.39 98.11
CA GLU A 370 -40.14 19.24 99.31
C GLU A 370 -41.28 20.27 99.25
N GLN A 371 -42.03 20.39 100.36
CA GLN A 371 -43.29 21.13 100.57
C GLN A 371 -44.55 20.32 100.17
N LEU A 372 -45.43 19.86 101.07
CA LEU A 372 -45.67 20.20 102.47
C LEU A 372 -46.17 18.96 103.26
N GLU A 373 -45.45 18.59 104.31
CA GLU A 373 -46.04 18.34 105.63
C GLU A 373 -45.81 19.63 106.42
N THR A 374 -46.88 20.34 106.78
CA THR A 374 -47.04 21.09 108.05
C THR A 374 -48.40 21.79 108.08
N THR A 375 -49.22 21.37 109.06
CA THR A 375 -50.52 21.91 109.55
C THR A 375 -51.78 21.67 108.74
#